data_AF-A0A8F2JBB4-F1
#
_entry.id   AF-A0A8F2JBB4-F1
#
_cell.length_a   1.000
_cell.length_b   1.000
_cell.length_c   1.000
_cell.angle_alpha   90.00
_cell.angle_beta   90.00
_cell.angle_gamma   90.00
#
_symmetry.space_group_name_H-M   'P 1'
#
loop_
_entity.id
_entity.type
_entity.pdbx_description
1 polymer ?
#
loop_
_entity_poly.entity_id
_entity_poly.type
_entity_poly.pdbx_seq_one_letter_code
_entity_poly.pdbx_strand_id
1 'polypeptide(L)'
;MTRRYLALCCWLLCLFTLAGCVSPFREVDRVGEYTPEIDPQAGNRSGGTITADLWLPVKSRDYFAVKTFSVAVASGERPEMAVLKELGRQQEPGDILVAPMWSSLQVLEVTDDNQTLYVTLSKEFLSPPTADESQRAAMCRAAVLSISNTLLGMGEYSQVQILVEMPSTGKVQRPTRGQAGFLGSDENTVLGLLTAQPELILTPWTAAEIAMRAVSNMDSLVLYDILYRSGGKMPDIFAFQSVLQEMPESIKEYEIVDYIQEGESQATVYVDILFLDGQEQERLETRVPLTCVQENGIWKVEYQTFEKLVIR
;
A
#
# COMPACT_ATOMS: atom_id res chain seq x y z
N MET A 1 22.03 -61.36 78.50
CA MET A 1 23.08 -60.39 78.90
C MET A 1 22.66 -59.04 78.35
N THR A 2 21.89 -58.25 79.12
CA THR A 2 22.35 -57.28 80.13
C THR A 2 22.99 -56.02 79.53
N ARG A 3 22.43 -54.88 79.97
CA ARG A 3 23.00 -53.52 80.00
C ARG A 3 22.90 -52.73 78.69
N ARG A 4 22.39 -51.50 78.63
CA ARG A 4 22.14 -50.50 79.68
C ARG A 4 21.21 -49.41 79.13
N TYR A 5 20.18 -49.10 79.92
CA TYR A 5 19.57 -47.77 79.99
C TYR A 5 20.66 -46.71 80.18
N LEU A 6 20.57 -45.58 79.49
CA LEU A 6 20.37 -44.27 80.11
C LEU A 6 20.42 -43.18 79.03
N ALA A 7 19.33 -42.43 78.96
CA ALA A 7 19.34 -40.98 78.85
C ALA A 7 20.19 -40.33 77.74
N LEU A 8 19.50 -39.83 76.72
CA LEU A 8 19.66 -38.47 76.17
C LEU A 8 18.65 -38.32 75.02
N CYS A 9 17.34 -38.20 75.29
CA CYS A 9 16.66 -36.97 75.74
C CYS A 9 16.92 -35.71 74.87
N CYS A 10 17.15 -35.83 73.57
CA CYS A 10 17.19 -34.66 72.67
C CYS A 10 16.34 -34.75 71.39
N TRP A 11 15.42 -35.71 71.27
CA TRP A 11 14.66 -35.89 70.00
C TRP A 11 13.15 -36.06 70.20
N LEU A 12 12.56 -35.31 71.15
CA LEU A 12 11.12 -35.36 71.44
C LEU A 12 10.50 -34.00 71.75
N LEU A 13 11.08 -32.94 71.18
CA LEU A 13 10.61 -31.56 71.34
C LEU A 13 10.70 -30.83 69.99
N CYS A 14 9.93 -31.31 69.02
CA CYS A 14 9.48 -30.55 67.83
C CYS A 14 8.34 -31.29 67.08
N LEU A 15 7.55 -32.10 67.80
CA LEU A 15 6.22 -32.53 67.36
C LEU A 15 5.24 -31.47 67.87
N PHE A 16 4.42 -30.92 66.96
CA PHE A 16 3.45 -29.82 67.12
C PHE A 16 3.88 -28.43 66.63
N THR A 17 4.08 -28.31 65.32
CA THR A 17 3.49 -27.21 64.52
C THR A 17 3.14 -27.78 63.13
N LEU A 18 1.88 -28.15 62.89
CA LEU A 18 0.84 -27.37 62.21
C LEU A 18 0.65 -27.83 60.74
N ALA A 19 -0.56 -28.38 60.47
CA ALA A 19 -1.37 -28.35 59.23
C ALA A 19 -0.68 -28.49 57.85
N GLY A 20 -1.17 -29.27 56.88
CA GLY A 20 -2.48 -29.88 56.68
C GLY A 20 -2.56 -30.51 55.28
N CYS A 21 -3.66 -31.25 55.07
CA CYS A 21 -4.24 -31.74 53.81
C CYS A 21 -3.35 -32.41 52.74
N VAL A 22 -3.52 -33.73 52.69
CA VAL A 22 -3.12 -34.64 51.62
C VAL A 22 -3.85 -34.31 50.30
N SER A 23 -3.10 -34.16 49.21
CA SER A 23 -3.57 -34.42 47.85
C SER A 23 -2.53 -35.31 47.13
N PRO A 24 -2.93 -36.25 46.27
CA PRO A 24 -2.00 -37.22 45.71
C PRO A 24 -1.09 -36.57 44.66
N PHE A 25 0.20 -36.84 44.80
CA PHE A 25 1.29 -36.38 43.95
C PHE A 25 1.24 -37.08 42.59
N ARG A 26 1.28 -36.29 41.52
CA ARG A 26 1.45 -36.72 40.14
C ARG A 26 2.95 -36.89 39.86
N GLU A 27 3.31 -38.03 39.31
CA GLU A 27 4.67 -38.40 38.91
C GLU A 27 5.22 -37.37 37.90
N VAL A 28 6.37 -36.79 38.21
CA VAL A 28 7.11 -35.87 37.32
C VAL A 28 8.27 -36.67 36.74
N ASP A 29 8.16 -37.00 35.46
CA ASP A 29 9.22 -37.64 34.70
C ASP A 29 10.46 -36.76 34.62
N ARG A 30 11.62 -37.41 34.68
CA ARG A 30 12.96 -36.82 34.70
C ARG A 30 13.22 -36.03 33.42
N VAL A 31 13.65 -34.77 33.60
CA VAL A 31 14.15 -33.89 32.52
C VAL A 31 15.44 -34.51 31.97
N GLY A 32 15.38 -35.00 30.73
CA GLY A 32 16.55 -35.33 29.93
C GLY A 32 17.31 -34.06 29.54
N GLU A 33 18.64 -34.16 29.48
CA GLU A 33 19.53 -33.09 29.01
C GLU A 33 19.03 -32.49 27.69
N TYR A 34 18.79 -31.18 27.69
CA TYR A 34 18.44 -30.43 26.50
C TYR A 34 19.68 -30.21 25.64
N THR A 35 19.89 -31.06 24.64
CA THR A 35 20.67 -30.66 23.47
C THR A 35 19.73 -29.92 22.53
N PRO A 36 19.96 -28.64 22.21
CA PRO A 36 19.17 -27.97 21.19
C PRO A 36 19.30 -28.74 19.88
N GLU A 37 18.16 -29.18 19.32
CA GLU A 37 18.10 -29.67 17.96
C GLU A 37 18.57 -28.55 17.03
N ILE A 38 19.70 -28.76 16.36
CA ILE A 38 20.12 -27.91 15.25
C ILE A 38 19.26 -28.33 14.07
N ASP A 39 18.29 -27.48 13.70
CA ASP A 39 17.50 -27.65 12.48
C ASP A 39 18.44 -27.55 11.25
N PRO A 40 18.65 -28.65 10.49
CA PRO A 40 19.49 -28.64 9.29
C PRO A 40 18.88 -27.85 8.12
N GLN A 41 17.65 -27.32 8.25
CA GLN A 41 16.99 -26.47 7.25
C GLN A 41 17.14 -24.97 7.53
N ALA A 42 17.74 -24.56 8.66
CA ALA A 42 17.95 -23.13 8.98
C ALA A 42 18.80 -22.37 7.95
N GLY A 43 19.44 -23.07 6.99
CA GLY A 43 20.19 -22.51 5.87
C GLY A 43 19.55 -22.65 4.48
N ASN A 44 18.40 -23.31 4.33
CA ASN A 44 17.78 -23.56 3.02
C ASN A 44 16.44 -22.83 2.90
N ARG A 45 16.48 -21.61 2.37
CA ARG A 45 15.29 -20.95 1.82
C ARG A 45 14.80 -21.74 0.61
N SER A 46 13.98 -22.75 0.85
CA SER A 46 13.30 -23.51 -0.19
C SER A 46 12.44 -22.54 -1.00
N GLY A 47 12.59 -22.54 -2.33
CA GLY A 47 11.79 -21.66 -3.20
C GLY A 47 10.28 -21.92 -3.04
N GLY A 48 9.45 -20.96 -3.44
CA GLY A 48 8.01 -21.03 -3.24
C GLY A 48 7.22 -19.96 -3.98
N THR A 49 5.96 -19.80 -3.59
CA THR A 49 5.07 -18.76 -4.12
C THR A 49 4.46 -18.01 -2.95
N ILE A 50 4.48 -16.68 -3.02
CA ILE A 50 3.87 -15.78 -2.04
C ILE A 50 2.83 -14.89 -2.73
N THR A 51 1.91 -14.35 -1.94
CA THR A 51 1.00 -13.29 -2.40
C THR A 51 1.54 -11.94 -1.97
N ALA A 52 1.55 -10.95 -2.87
CA ALA A 52 1.98 -9.60 -2.55
C ALA A 52 1.07 -8.56 -3.21
N ASP A 53 0.80 -7.48 -2.48
CA ASP A 53 0.02 -6.35 -2.96
C ASP A 53 0.96 -5.32 -3.60
N LEU A 54 0.85 -5.18 -4.93
CA LEU A 54 1.63 -4.23 -5.70
C LEU A 54 0.89 -2.90 -5.79
N TRP A 55 1.61 -1.83 -5.45
CA TRP A 55 1.11 -0.47 -5.56
C TRP A 55 1.44 0.09 -6.93
N LEU A 56 0.41 0.26 -7.77
CA LEU A 56 0.54 0.69 -9.15
C LEU A 56 0.05 2.13 -9.30
N PRO A 57 0.89 3.06 -9.80
CA PRO A 57 0.51 4.46 -9.95
C PRO A 57 -0.69 4.64 -10.89
N VAL A 58 -1.58 5.56 -10.53
CA VAL A 58 -2.68 6.02 -11.37
C VAL A 58 -2.22 7.21 -12.22
N LYS A 59 -2.51 7.19 -13.51
CA LYS A 59 -2.09 8.18 -14.51
C LYS A 59 -2.49 9.60 -14.10
N SER A 60 -1.53 10.53 -14.17
CA SER A 60 -1.73 11.96 -13.88
C SER A 60 -2.33 12.25 -12.50
N ARG A 61 -2.11 11.36 -11.53
CA ARG A 61 -2.64 11.42 -10.16
C ARG A 61 -1.57 10.96 -9.17
N ASP A 62 -1.70 11.40 -7.93
CA ASP A 62 -0.81 11.00 -6.83
C ASP A 62 -1.34 9.76 -6.07
N TYR A 63 -2.31 9.04 -6.64
CA TYR A 63 -2.92 7.84 -6.05
C TYR A 63 -2.38 6.55 -6.68
N PHE A 64 -2.55 5.44 -5.96
CA PHE A 64 -2.12 4.11 -6.34
C PHE A 64 -3.28 3.12 -6.26
N ALA A 65 -3.45 2.33 -7.32
CA ALA A 65 -4.26 1.12 -7.23
C ALA A 65 -3.44 0.02 -6.57
N VAL A 66 -4.07 -0.73 -5.66
CA VAL A 66 -3.44 -1.87 -5.00
C VAL A 66 -3.98 -3.14 -5.62
N LYS A 67 -3.08 -3.95 -6.20
CA LYS A 67 -3.44 -5.21 -6.86
C LYS A 67 -2.63 -6.35 -6.28
N THR A 68 -3.30 -7.44 -5.94
CA THR A 68 -2.66 -8.65 -5.41
C THR A 68 -2.12 -9.51 -6.55
N PHE A 69 -0.86 -9.92 -6.43
CA PHE A 69 -0.18 -10.81 -7.37
C PHE A 69 0.37 -12.04 -6.66
N SER A 70 0.42 -13.14 -7.41
CA SER A 70 1.12 -14.36 -7.01
C SER A 70 2.56 -14.29 -7.52
N VAL A 71 3.52 -14.25 -6.59
CA VAL A 71 4.94 -14.01 -6.88
C VAL A 71 5.72 -15.28 -6.60
N ALA A 72 6.43 -15.78 -7.61
CA ALA A 72 7.36 -16.89 -7.44
C ALA A 72 8.69 -16.39 -6.85
N VAL A 73 9.13 -17.02 -5.75
CA VAL A 73 10.38 -16.72 -5.06
C VAL A 73 11.34 -17.88 -5.27
N ALA A 74 12.49 -17.62 -5.91
CA ALA A 74 13.48 -18.66 -6.14
C ALA A 74 14.14 -19.11 -4.83
N SER A 75 14.72 -20.32 -4.83
CA SER A 75 15.45 -20.80 -3.65
C SER A 75 16.68 -19.93 -3.39
N GLY A 76 16.84 -19.50 -2.13
CA GLY A 76 17.89 -18.55 -1.73
C GLY A 76 17.61 -17.08 -2.08
N GLU A 77 16.54 -16.78 -2.81
CA GLU A 77 16.14 -15.40 -3.11
C GLU A 77 15.42 -14.76 -1.91
N ARG A 78 15.57 -13.45 -1.77
CA ARG A 78 14.79 -12.65 -0.82
C ARG A 78 13.37 -12.43 -1.35
N PRO A 79 12.31 -12.69 -0.56
CA PRO A 79 10.93 -12.40 -0.94
C PRO A 79 10.75 -10.96 -1.47
N GLU A 80 11.36 -9.98 -0.82
CA GLU A 80 11.26 -8.57 -1.18
C GLU A 80 11.86 -8.30 -2.58
N MET A 81 12.98 -8.94 -2.90
CA MET A 81 13.59 -8.85 -4.23
C MET A 81 12.69 -9.47 -5.30
N ALA A 82 12.08 -10.63 -5.02
CA ALA A 82 11.15 -11.28 -5.95
C ALA A 82 9.90 -10.40 -6.22
N VAL A 83 9.35 -9.78 -5.18
CA VAL A 83 8.20 -8.86 -5.29
C VAL A 83 8.55 -7.63 -6.11
N LEU A 84 9.72 -7.01 -5.89
CA LEU A 84 10.15 -5.86 -6.69
C LEU A 84 10.44 -6.22 -8.15
N LYS A 85 10.93 -7.43 -8.42
CA LYS A 85 11.05 -7.93 -9.80
C LYS A 85 9.68 -8.07 -10.44
N GLU A 86 8.67 -8.54 -9.71
CA GLU A 86 7.30 -8.61 -10.22
C GLU A 86 6.70 -7.21 -10.45
N LEU A 87 6.97 -6.25 -9.55
CA LEU A 87 6.60 -4.84 -9.72
C LEU A 87 7.22 -4.26 -11.01
N GLY A 88 8.50 -4.51 -11.26
CA GLY A 88 9.20 -4.09 -12.47
C GLY A 88 8.72 -4.77 -13.76
N ARG A 89 8.01 -5.90 -13.68
CA ARG A 89 7.36 -6.54 -14.83
C ARG A 89 6.05 -5.87 -15.23
N GLN A 90 5.46 -5.04 -14.38
CA GLN A 90 4.20 -4.34 -14.65
C GLN A 90 4.42 -3.12 -15.57
N GLN A 91 4.96 -3.35 -16.78
CA GLN A 91 5.28 -2.27 -17.74
C GLN A 91 4.05 -1.70 -18.46
N GLU A 92 2.98 -2.48 -18.56
CA GLU A 92 1.70 -2.06 -19.13
C GLU A 92 0.56 -2.55 -18.21
N PRO A 93 0.35 -1.91 -17.06
CA PRO A 93 -0.59 -2.40 -16.06
C PRO A 93 -2.08 -2.28 -16.47
N GLY A 94 -2.38 -1.65 -17.61
CA GLY A 94 -3.72 -1.47 -18.19
C GLY A 94 -4.24 -0.02 -18.14
N ASP A 95 -5.45 0.21 -18.65
CA ASP A 95 -6.24 1.47 -18.69
C ASP A 95 -5.58 2.74 -18.11
N ILE A 96 -5.87 3.03 -16.84
CA ILE A 96 -5.49 4.26 -16.11
C ILE A 96 -4.20 4.07 -15.31
N LEU A 97 -3.58 2.89 -15.35
CA LEU A 97 -2.38 2.61 -14.56
C LEU A 97 -1.13 2.94 -15.35
N VAL A 98 -0.09 3.34 -14.65
CA VAL A 98 1.24 3.61 -15.22
C VAL A 98 2.23 2.62 -14.64
N ALA A 99 3.22 2.22 -15.44
CA ALA A 99 4.30 1.37 -14.96
C ALA A 99 4.98 2.01 -13.73
N PRO A 100 5.10 1.28 -12.61
CA PRO A 100 5.77 1.78 -11.41
C PRO A 100 7.27 1.96 -11.63
N MET A 101 7.83 1.23 -12.59
CA MET A 101 9.25 1.28 -12.96
C MET A 101 9.36 1.25 -14.50
N TRP A 102 10.25 2.06 -15.06
CA TRP A 102 10.53 2.01 -16.50
C TRP A 102 11.48 0.86 -16.83
N SER A 103 11.50 0.43 -18.10
CA SER A 103 12.15 -0.81 -18.53
C SER A 103 13.66 -0.91 -18.25
N SER A 104 14.37 0.23 -18.16
CA SER A 104 15.80 0.27 -17.83
C SER A 104 16.10 0.44 -16.33
N LEU A 105 15.10 0.70 -15.49
CA LEU A 105 15.29 0.80 -14.04
C LEU A 105 15.40 -0.60 -13.43
N GLN A 106 16.48 -0.83 -12.69
CA GLN A 106 16.70 -2.12 -12.02
C GLN A 106 16.82 -1.93 -10.51
N VAL A 107 16.31 -2.90 -9.77
CA VAL A 107 16.63 -3.09 -8.36
C VAL A 107 17.87 -3.98 -8.31
N LEU A 108 18.99 -3.41 -7.87
CA LEU A 108 20.29 -4.09 -7.83
C LEU A 108 20.41 -4.96 -6.59
N GLU A 109 19.95 -4.46 -5.45
CA GLU A 109 20.11 -5.12 -4.16
C GLU A 109 18.99 -4.72 -3.20
N VAL A 110 18.60 -5.68 -2.34
CA VAL A 110 17.74 -5.44 -1.19
C VAL A 110 18.41 -6.05 0.03
N THR A 111 18.71 -5.20 1.01
CA THR A 111 19.24 -5.60 2.32
C THR A 111 18.33 -5.06 3.41
N ASP A 112 18.54 -5.50 4.65
CA ASP A 112 17.76 -5.04 5.79
C ASP A 112 18.63 -4.83 7.03
N ASP A 113 18.14 -3.99 7.93
CA ASP A 113 18.51 -3.99 9.34
C ASP A 113 17.21 -3.96 10.15
N ASN A 114 16.72 -5.17 10.48
CA ASN A 114 15.56 -5.45 11.35
C ASN A 114 14.27 -4.70 10.95
N GLN A 115 14.20 -3.40 11.22
CA GLN A 115 13.04 -2.54 10.96
C GLN A 115 13.09 -1.84 9.59
N THR A 116 14.28 -1.69 8.99
CA THR A 116 14.47 -0.93 7.74
C THR A 116 14.93 -1.83 6.60
N LEU A 117 14.25 -1.75 5.46
CA LEU A 117 14.75 -2.27 4.18
C LEU A 117 15.56 -1.21 3.44
N TYR A 118 16.72 -1.58 2.94
CA TYR A 118 17.54 -0.76 2.05
C TYR A 118 17.42 -1.30 0.63
N VAL A 119 16.91 -0.47 -0.27
CA VAL A 119 16.70 -0.83 -1.69
C VAL A 119 17.67 -0.04 -2.53
N THR A 120 18.63 -0.72 -3.15
CA THR A 120 19.59 -0.11 -4.06
C THR A 120 19.07 -0.20 -5.50
N LEU A 121 18.82 0.97 -6.10
CA LEU A 121 18.41 1.12 -7.48
C LEU A 121 19.60 1.40 -8.39
N SER A 122 19.45 1.01 -9.65
CA SER A 122 20.43 1.33 -10.68
C SER A 122 20.48 2.83 -10.99
N LYS A 123 21.59 3.26 -11.57
CA LYS A 123 21.84 4.67 -11.91
C LYS A 123 20.77 5.26 -12.84
N GLU A 124 20.10 4.43 -13.62
CA GLU A 124 19.01 4.82 -14.52
C GLU A 124 17.88 5.52 -13.76
N PHE A 125 17.69 5.26 -12.45
CA PHE A 125 16.76 5.97 -11.58
C PHE A 125 16.84 7.51 -11.72
N LEU A 126 18.06 8.05 -11.90
CA LEU A 126 18.30 9.49 -12.01
C LEU A 126 18.03 10.04 -13.43
N SER A 127 17.68 9.17 -14.37
CA SER A 127 17.49 9.49 -15.79
C SER A 127 16.31 8.71 -16.37
N PRO A 128 15.08 8.92 -15.87
CA PRO A 128 13.89 8.31 -16.44
C PRO A 128 13.70 8.75 -17.90
N PRO A 129 12.97 7.97 -18.72
CA PRO A 129 12.87 8.15 -20.17
C PRO A 129 11.89 9.27 -20.56
N THR A 130 12.09 10.48 -20.02
CA THR A 130 11.38 11.69 -20.42
C THR A 130 12.31 12.89 -20.37
N ALA A 131 12.12 13.83 -21.30
CA ALA A 131 12.82 15.11 -21.31
C ALA A 131 12.07 16.20 -20.51
N ASP A 132 10.81 15.94 -20.15
CA ASP A 132 10.00 16.87 -19.36
C ASP A 132 10.36 16.73 -17.88
N GLU A 133 10.78 17.84 -17.27
CA GLU A 133 11.25 17.89 -15.89
C GLU A 133 10.14 17.60 -14.86
N SER A 134 8.91 18.06 -15.14
CA SER A 134 7.75 17.80 -14.28
C SER A 134 7.36 16.32 -14.33
N GLN A 135 7.32 15.77 -15.54
CA GLN A 135 7.06 14.35 -15.74
C GLN A 135 8.17 13.49 -15.13
N ARG A 136 9.44 13.91 -15.25
CA ARG A 136 10.59 13.24 -14.62
C ARG A 136 10.40 13.16 -13.11
N ALA A 137 10.07 14.28 -12.46
CA ALA A 137 9.81 14.30 -11.02
C ALA A 137 8.62 13.39 -10.65
N ALA A 138 7.53 13.45 -11.40
CA ALA A 138 6.37 12.58 -11.17
C ALA A 138 6.71 11.09 -11.31
N MET A 139 7.47 10.70 -12.34
CA MET A 139 7.91 9.32 -12.56
C MET A 139 8.81 8.81 -11.44
N CYS A 140 9.80 9.61 -11.01
CA CYS A 140 10.67 9.25 -9.90
C CYS A 140 9.88 9.11 -8.59
N ARG A 141 8.97 10.04 -8.30
CA ARG A 141 8.13 10.00 -7.09
C ARG A 141 7.24 8.77 -7.09
N ALA A 142 6.57 8.49 -8.22
CA ALA A 142 5.72 7.33 -8.38
C ALA A 142 6.51 6.03 -8.18
N ALA A 143 7.72 5.91 -8.73
CA ALA A 143 8.58 4.74 -8.54
C ALA A 143 8.97 4.52 -7.08
N VAL A 144 9.41 5.60 -6.40
CA VAL A 144 9.79 5.55 -4.98
C VAL A 144 8.61 5.08 -4.12
N LEU A 145 7.44 5.67 -4.32
CA LEU A 145 6.23 5.34 -3.56
C LEU A 145 5.69 3.94 -3.88
N SER A 146 5.76 3.51 -5.15
CA SER A 146 5.37 2.15 -5.54
C SER A 146 6.24 1.12 -4.85
N ILE A 147 7.56 1.31 -4.89
CA ILE A 147 8.55 0.42 -4.26
C ILE A 147 8.35 0.39 -2.75
N SER A 148 8.31 1.56 -2.10
CA SER A 148 8.24 1.62 -0.64
C SER A 148 6.93 1.05 -0.11
N ASN A 149 5.78 1.43 -0.68
CA ASN A 149 4.50 0.97 -0.17
C ASN A 149 4.24 -0.50 -0.48
N THR A 150 4.72 -1.01 -1.63
CA THR A 150 4.66 -2.45 -1.93
C THR A 150 5.43 -3.26 -0.88
N LEU A 151 6.66 -2.85 -0.55
CA LEU A 151 7.49 -3.55 0.44
C LEU A 151 6.92 -3.46 1.86
N LEU A 152 6.45 -2.27 2.25
CA LEU A 152 5.87 -2.07 3.58
C LEU A 152 4.51 -2.78 3.71
N GLY A 153 3.77 -2.93 2.61
CA GLY A 153 2.53 -3.71 2.55
C GLY A 153 2.73 -5.21 2.81
N MET A 154 3.96 -5.74 2.69
CA MET A 154 4.26 -7.12 3.07
C MET A 154 4.20 -7.35 4.59
N GLY A 155 4.28 -6.29 5.39
CA GLY A 155 4.07 -6.34 6.86
C GLY A 155 5.30 -6.68 7.70
N GLU A 156 6.44 -7.01 7.10
CA GLU A 156 7.66 -7.43 7.81
C GLU A 156 8.55 -6.26 8.28
N TYR A 157 8.41 -5.08 7.66
CA TYR A 157 9.24 -3.91 7.93
C TYR A 157 8.38 -2.65 8.09
N SER A 158 8.88 -1.68 8.84
CA SER A 158 8.20 -0.40 9.06
C SER A 158 8.77 0.75 8.24
N GLN A 159 9.98 0.57 7.69
CA GLN A 159 10.70 1.62 6.97
C GLN A 159 11.42 1.10 5.72
N VAL A 160 11.52 1.95 4.68
CA VAL A 160 12.30 1.71 3.46
C VAL A 160 13.25 2.89 3.21
N GLN A 161 14.52 2.62 2.97
CA GLN A 161 15.50 3.59 2.49
C GLN A 161 15.84 3.30 1.02
N ILE A 162 15.58 4.27 0.14
CA ILE A 162 16.05 4.20 -1.24
C ILE A 162 17.51 4.63 -1.30
N LEU A 163 18.31 3.84 -2.00
CA LEU A 163 19.69 4.08 -2.36
C LEU A 163 19.82 3.99 -3.89
N VAL A 164 20.80 4.70 -4.47
CA VAL A 164 21.03 4.73 -5.91
C VAL A 164 22.52 4.59 -6.20
N GLU A 165 22.86 3.74 -7.16
CA GLU A 165 24.20 3.68 -7.72
C GLU A 165 24.49 4.94 -8.54
N MET A 166 25.55 5.67 -8.20
CA MET A 166 25.88 6.93 -8.85
C MET A 166 26.63 6.71 -10.18
N PRO A 167 26.15 7.25 -11.32
CA PRO A 167 26.73 6.99 -12.65
C PRO A 167 28.23 7.26 -12.76
N SER A 168 28.72 8.29 -12.06
CA SER A 168 30.09 8.78 -12.18
C SER A 168 31.11 8.08 -11.28
N THR A 169 30.65 7.37 -10.24
CA THR A 169 31.54 6.80 -9.21
C THR A 169 31.30 5.33 -8.93
N GLY A 170 30.15 4.78 -9.32
CA GLY A 170 29.70 3.44 -8.91
C GLY A 170 29.40 3.33 -7.41
N LYS A 171 29.43 4.44 -6.66
CA LYS A 171 29.11 4.45 -5.24
C LYS A 171 27.60 4.46 -5.04
N VAL A 172 27.15 3.71 -4.04
CA VAL A 172 25.76 3.71 -3.59
C VAL A 172 25.56 4.83 -2.57
N GLN A 173 24.57 5.69 -2.78
CA GLN A 173 24.22 6.74 -1.83
C GLN A 173 22.72 7.05 -1.88
N ARG A 174 22.23 7.78 -0.88
CA ARG A 174 20.86 8.29 -0.87
C ARG A 174 20.68 9.36 -1.95
N PRO A 175 19.62 9.30 -2.78
CA PRO A 175 19.27 10.40 -3.67
C PRO A 175 18.82 11.61 -2.85
N THR A 176 18.83 12.80 -3.45
CA THR A 176 18.13 13.95 -2.86
C THR A 176 16.61 13.77 -3.02
N ARG A 177 15.85 14.54 -2.24
CA ARG A 177 14.38 14.60 -2.35
C ARG A 177 13.93 15.00 -3.77
N GLY A 178 14.57 16.00 -4.36
CA GLY A 178 14.30 16.44 -5.73
C GLY A 178 14.65 15.39 -6.78
N GLN A 179 15.75 14.64 -6.61
CA GLN A 179 16.06 13.49 -7.46
C GLN A 179 15.02 12.39 -7.37
N ALA A 180 14.43 12.20 -6.18
CA ALA A 180 13.33 11.28 -5.93
C ALA A 180 11.95 11.85 -6.29
N GLY A 181 11.86 13.06 -6.88
CA GLY A 181 10.60 13.65 -7.33
C GLY A 181 9.78 14.38 -6.26
N PHE A 182 10.35 14.59 -5.08
CA PHE A 182 9.78 15.41 -4.00
C PHE A 182 10.34 16.84 -4.12
N LEU A 183 9.62 17.67 -4.88
CA LEU A 183 9.99 19.05 -5.17
C LEU A 183 9.53 20.00 -4.05
N GLY A 184 10.20 21.15 -3.91
CA GLY A 184 9.83 22.17 -2.92
C GLY A 184 11.04 22.72 -2.16
N SER A 185 10.78 23.27 -0.97
CA SER A 185 11.79 24.00 -0.19
C SER A 185 12.96 23.12 0.30
N ASP A 186 12.78 21.81 0.40
CA ASP A 186 13.77 20.86 0.91
C ASP A 186 14.29 19.86 -0.14
N GLU A 187 14.05 20.12 -1.42
CA GLU A 187 14.38 19.22 -2.53
C GLU A 187 15.88 18.87 -2.63
N ASN A 188 16.76 19.74 -2.13
CA ASN A 188 18.22 19.53 -2.14
C ASN A 188 18.73 18.70 -0.95
N THR A 189 17.85 18.32 -0.01
CA THR A 189 18.22 17.46 1.12
C THR A 189 18.15 15.98 0.74
N VAL A 190 18.83 15.12 1.51
CA VAL A 190 18.81 13.67 1.28
C VAL A 190 17.41 13.10 1.53
N LEU A 191 16.98 12.15 0.71
CA LEU A 191 15.75 11.42 0.92
C LEU A 191 15.88 10.57 2.21
N GLY A 192 14.99 10.83 3.17
CA GLY A 192 14.93 10.10 4.43
C GLY A 192 14.34 8.69 4.29
N LEU A 193 14.13 8.06 5.44
CA LEU A 193 13.39 6.80 5.54
C LEU A 193 11.93 7.04 5.16
N LEU A 194 11.38 6.13 4.36
CA LEU A 194 9.99 6.14 3.92
C LEU A 194 9.17 5.21 4.79
N THR A 195 7.97 5.65 5.15
CA THR A 195 6.96 4.86 5.85
C THR A 195 5.77 4.61 4.94
N ALA A 196 4.87 3.71 5.35
CA ALA A 196 3.67 3.41 4.59
C ALA A 196 2.78 4.66 4.49
N GLN A 197 2.20 4.87 3.32
CA GLN A 197 1.33 6.00 3.00
C GLN A 197 -0.04 5.49 2.49
N PRO A 198 -0.84 4.84 3.35
CA PRO A 198 -2.16 4.29 2.99
C PRO A 198 -3.13 5.34 2.44
N GLU A 199 -2.94 6.62 2.77
CA GLU A 199 -3.71 7.74 2.25
C GLU A 199 -3.60 7.92 0.72
N LEU A 200 -2.58 7.34 0.09
CA LEU A 200 -2.39 7.38 -1.35
C LEU A 200 -3.12 6.23 -2.08
N ILE A 201 -3.79 5.32 -1.35
CA ILE A 201 -4.57 4.26 -1.98
C ILE A 201 -5.78 4.87 -2.68
N LEU A 202 -6.02 4.42 -3.92
CA LEU A 202 -7.26 4.69 -4.62
C LEU A 202 -8.39 3.89 -3.94
N THR A 203 -9.30 4.61 -3.29
CA THR A 203 -10.46 4.10 -2.57
C THR A 203 -11.74 4.57 -3.28
N PRO A 204 -12.94 4.07 -2.92
CA PRO A 204 -14.18 4.65 -3.43
C PRO A 204 -14.26 6.16 -3.20
N TRP A 205 -13.84 6.63 -2.02
CA TRP A 205 -13.81 8.05 -1.67
C TRP A 205 -12.94 8.85 -2.63
N THR A 206 -11.68 8.43 -2.81
CA THR A 206 -10.74 9.18 -3.67
C THR A 206 -11.09 9.05 -5.15
N ALA A 207 -11.70 7.95 -5.59
CA ALA A 207 -12.25 7.81 -6.95
C ALA A 207 -13.39 8.81 -7.21
N ALA A 208 -14.34 8.93 -6.27
CA ALA A 208 -15.39 9.94 -6.34
C ALA A 208 -14.81 11.37 -6.29
N GLU A 209 -13.80 11.61 -5.46
CA GLU A 209 -13.14 12.91 -5.37
C GLU A 209 -12.48 13.32 -6.69
N ILE A 210 -11.78 12.36 -7.33
CA ILE A 210 -11.19 12.58 -8.65
C ILE A 210 -12.28 12.91 -9.67
N ALA A 211 -13.40 12.17 -9.68
CA ALA A 211 -14.49 12.40 -10.61
C ALA A 211 -15.13 13.79 -10.40
N MET A 212 -15.49 14.12 -9.15
CA MET A 212 -16.11 15.41 -8.79
C MET A 212 -15.20 16.60 -9.11
N ARG A 213 -13.90 16.48 -8.81
CA ARG A 213 -12.90 17.50 -9.17
C ARG A 213 -12.78 17.65 -10.69
N ALA A 214 -12.80 16.54 -11.43
CA ALA A 214 -12.65 16.55 -12.87
C ALA A 214 -13.87 17.18 -13.56
N VAL A 215 -15.10 16.85 -13.15
CA VAL A 215 -16.30 17.50 -13.69
C VAL A 215 -16.36 19.00 -13.35
N SER A 216 -16.01 19.39 -12.12
CA SER A 216 -16.00 20.81 -11.72
C SER A 216 -14.99 21.63 -12.53
N ASN A 217 -13.85 21.04 -12.88
CA ASN A 217 -12.83 21.66 -13.73
C ASN A 217 -13.03 21.46 -15.24
N MET A 218 -14.12 20.80 -15.67
CA MET A 218 -14.34 20.41 -17.07
C MET A 218 -13.21 19.57 -17.68
N ASP A 219 -12.49 18.81 -16.86
CA ASP A 219 -11.39 17.91 -17.27
C ASP A 219 -11.96 16.57 -17.77
N SER A 220 -12.41 16.60 -19.03
CA SER A 220 -13.02 15.44 -19.69
C SER A 220 -12.13 14.20 -19.72
N LEU A 221 -10.81 14.35 -19.87
CA LEU A 221 -9.90 13.21 -20.03
C LEU A 221 -9.77 12.43 -18.72
N VAL A 222 -9.54 13.14 -17.62
CA VAL A 222 -9.45 12.46 -16.32
C VAL A 222 -10.80 11.86 -15.96
N LEU A 223 -11.87 12.64 -16.11
CA LEU A 223 -13.19 12.14 -15.79
C LEU A 223 -13.51 10.87 -16.59
N TYR A 224 -13.18 10.84 -17.89
CA TYR A 224 -13.36 9.66 -18.72
C TYR A 224 -12.56 8.45 -18.22
N ASP A 225 -11.30 8.65 -17.80
CA ASP A 225 -10.41 7.59 -17.32
C ASP A 225 -10.89 6.97 -15.97
N ILE A 226 -11.54 7.76 -15.09
CA ILE A 226 -12.01 7.29 -13.77
C ILE A 226 -13.45 6.75 -13.77
N LEU A 227 -14.15 6.82 -14.90
CA LEU A 227 -15.52 6.32 -15.03
C LEU A 227 -15.56 4.84 -15.45
N TYR A 228 -16.41 4.07 -14.79
CA TYR A 228 -16.69 2.68 -15.10
C TYR A 228 -17.81 2.56 -16.12
N ARG A 229 -17.55 1.76 -17.16
CA ARG A 229 -18.46 1.56 -18.27
C ARG A 229 -19.39 0.37 -17.98
N SER A 230 -20.47 0.59 -17.22
CA SER A 230 -21.45 -0.47 -16.99
C SER A 230 -22.39 -0.67 -18.20
N GLY A 231 -22.44 -1.90 -18.73
CA GLY A 231 -23.49 -2.32 -19.66
C GLY A 231 -23.53 -1.64 -21.04
N GLY A 232 -22.45 -0.97 -21.48
CA GLY A 232 -22.25 -0.55 -22.88
C GLY A 232 -22.80 0.83 -23.28
N LYS A 233 -23.03 1.77 -22.35
CA LYS A 233 -23.64 3.08 -22.65
C LYS A 233 -22.76 4.32 -22.45
N MET A 234 -21.47 4.17 -22.21
CA MET A 234 -20.59 5.34 -22.16
C MET A 234 -20.22 5.77 -23.58
N PRO A 235 -20.43 7.05 -23.95
CA PRO A 235 -20.02 7.57 -25.25
C PRO A 235 -18.49 7.45 -25.45
N ASP A 236 -18.05 7.58 -26.70
CA ASP A 236 -16.62 7.81 -26.94
C ASP A 236 -16.18 9.16 -26.34
N ILE A 237 -14.87 9.38 -26.25
CA ILE A 237 -14.32 10.59 -25.61
C ILE A 237 -14.79 11.89 -26.26
N PHE A 238 -15.01 11.91 -27.58
CA PHE A 238 -15.44 13.11 -28.28
C PHE A 238 -16.89 13.45 -27.96
N ALA A 239 -17.78 12.45 -28.00
CA ALA A 239 -19.17 12.64 -27.60
C ALA A 239 -19.30 12.94 -26.09
N PHE A 240 -18.44 12.36 -25.25
CA PHE A 240 -18.40 12.66 -23.82
C PHE A 240 -18.01 14.11 -23.53
N GLN A 241 -17.08 14.67 -24.30
CA GLN A 241 -16.73 16.09 -24.20
C GLN A 241 -17.92 17.00 -24.49
N SER A 242 -18.73 16.67 -25.50
CA SER A 242 -19.97 17.41 -25.79
C SER A 242 -20.96 17.33 -24.63
N VAL A 243 -21.13 16.14 -24.02
CA VAL A 243 -22.00 15.96 -22.84
C VAL A 243 -21.60 16.90 -21.69
N LEU A 244 -20.31 17.04 -21.41
CA LEU A 244 -19.84 17.95 -20.35
C LEU A 244 -20.05 19.43 -20.69
N GLN A 245 -19.88 19.81 -21.95
CA GLN A 245 -20.09 21.19 -22.40
C GLN A 245 -21.57 21.59 -22.41
N GLU A 246 -22.46 20.61 -22.58
CA GLU A 246 -23.91 20.81 -22.60
C GLU A 246 -24.55 20.71 -21.21
N MET A 247 -23.74 20.55 -20.14
CA MET A 247 -24.25 20.55 -18.77
C MET A 247 -25.03 21.85 -18.48
N PRO A 248 -26.31 21.77 -18.07
CA PRO A 248 -27.14 22.95 -17.87
C PRO A 248 -26.72 23.77 -16.66
N GLU A 249 -26.08 23.13 -15.68
CA GLU A 249 -25.60 23.73 -14.44
C GLU A 249 -24.14 23.36 -14.21
N SER A 250 -23.36 24.33 -13.73
CA SER A 250 -21.98 24.12 -13.34
C SER A 250 -21.89 23.71 -11.87
N ILE A 251 -20.89 22.92 -11.51
CA ILE A 251 -20.63 22.56 -10.11
C ILE A 251 -19.73 23.62 -9.50
N LYS A 252 -20.30 24.44 -8.60
CA LYS A 252 -19.58 25.49 -7.89
C LYS A 252 -18.75 24.93 -6.75
N GLU A 253 -19.37 24.11 -5.90
CA GLU A 253 -18.74 23.46 -4.75
C GLU A 253 -19.28 22.04 -4.58
N TYR A 254 -18.48 21.17 -3.98
CA TYR A 254 -18.91 19.83 -3.58
C TYR A 254 -18.18 19.37 -2.33
N GLU A 255 -18.80 18.48 -1.58
CA GLU A 255 -18.22 17.81 -0.43
C GLU A 255 -18.60 16.33 -0.46
N ILE A 256 -17.61 15.44 -0.33
CA ILE A 256 -17.90 14.03 -0.08
C ILE A 256 -18.17 13.90 1.42
N VAL A 257 -19.34 13.37 1.77
CA VAL A 257 -19.81 13.35 3.16
C VAL A 257 -19.68 11.98 3.82
N ASP A 258 -19.79 10.91 3.04
CA ASP A 258 -19.83 9.54 3.54
C ASP A 258 -19.63 8.53 2.40
N TYR A 259 -19.30 7.28 2.73
CA TYR A 259 -19.42 6.17 1.79
C TYR A 259 -19.72 4.85 2.50
N ILE A 260 -20.47 4.00 1.82
CA ILE A 260 -20.79 2.65 2.27
C ILE A 260 -20.18 1.68 1.27
N GLN A 261 -19.32 0.78 1.74
CA GLN A 261 -18.78 -0.29 0.91
C GLN A 261 -19.69 -1.52 0.97
N GLU A 262 -20.07 -2.01 -0.21
CA GLU A 262 -21.00 -3.10 -0.45
C GLU A 262 -20.21 -4.32 -0.97
N GLY A 263 -19.62 -5.08 -0.05
CA GLY A 263 -18.73 -6.21 -0.41
C GLY A 263 -17.34 -5.74 -0.83
N GLU A 264 -16.65 -6.50 -1.67
CA GLU A 264 -15.25 -6.19 -2.05
C GLU A 264 -15.15 -5.23 -3.24
N SER A 265 -16.13 -5.23 -4.14
CA SER A 265 -16.00 -4.60 -5.46
C SER A 265 -17.03 -3.51 -5.75
N GLN A 266 -17.85 -3.12 -4.79
CA GLN A 266 -18.87 -2.09 -4.97
C GLN A 266 -18.95 -1.19 -3.73
N ALA A 267 -19.23 0.09 -3.94
CA ALA A 267 -19.48 1.04 -2.88
C ALA A 267 -20.43 2.14 -3.36
N THR A 268 -21.15 2.77 -2.44
CA THR A 268 -21.94 3.98 -2.69
C THR A 268 -21.32 5.13 -1.91
N VAL A 269 -20.86 6.15 -2.62
CA VAL A 269 -20.32 7.39 -2.07
C VAL A 269 -21.42 8.46 -2.07
N TYR A 270 -21.56 9.21 -0.99
CA TYR A 270 -22.53 10.30 -0.89
C TYR A 270 -21.84 11.65 -1.01
N VAL A 271 -22.38 12.51 -1.86
CA VAL A 271 -21.81 13.83 -2.16
C VAL A 271 -22.87 14.92 -1.98
N ASP A 272 -22.50 16.00 -1.31
CA ASP A 272 -23.26 17.25 -1.28
C ASP A 272 -22.71 18.15 -2.38
N ILE A 273 -23.60 18.77 -3.18
CA ILE A 273 -23.21 19.51 -4.39
C ILE A 273 -23.98 20.82 -4.45
N LEU A 274 -23.24 21.91 -4.59
CA LEU A 274 -23.77 23.23 -4.89
C LEU A 274 -23.64 23.49 -6.39
N PHE A 275 -24.78 23.46 -7.08
CA PHE A 275 -24.89 23.81 -8.48
C PHE A 275 -25.09 25.31 -8.65
N LEU A 276 -24.62 25.83 -9.79
CA LEU A 276 -24.84 27.19 -10.25
C LEU A 276 -25.38 27.13 -11.69
N ASP A 277 -26.59 27.64 -11.88
CA ASP A 277 -27.22 27.71 -13.19
C ASP A 277 -26.75 28.93 -14.01
N GLY A 278 -27.17 29.01 -15.28
CA GLY A 278 -26.82 30.12 -16.17
C GLY A 278 -27.39 31.50 -15.76
N GLN A 279 -28.21 31.57 -14.72
CA GLN A 279 -28.74 32.80 -14.11
C GLN A 279 -28.10 33.12 -12.76
N GLU A 280 -27.00 32.43 -12.41
CA GLU A 280 -26.31 32.51 -11.12
C GLU A 280 -27.18 32.11 -9.91
N GLN A 281 -28.24 31.32 -10.11
CA GLN A 281 -28.99 30.74 -9.00
C GLN A 281 -28.28 29.51 -8.47
N GLU A 282 -28.17 29.46 -7.15
CA GLU A 282 -27.57 28.34 -6.43
C GLU A 282 -28.61 27.29 -6.07
N ARG A 283 -28.26 26.02 -6.31
CA ARG A 283 -29.05 24.87 -5.87
C ARG A 283 -28.16 23.89 -5.13
N LEU A 284 -28.48 23.65 -3.86
CA LEU A 284 -27.82 22.63 -3.05
C LEU A 284 -28.58 21.31 -3.16
N GLU A 285 -27.89 20.26 -3.58
CA GLU A 285 -28.33 18.87 -3.42
C GLU A 285 -27.47 18.18 -2.36
N THR A 286 -28.11 17.45 -1.44
CA THR A 286 -27.41 16.75 -0.37
C THR A 286 -27.54 15.24 -0.51
N ARG A 287 -26.47 14.54 -0.14
CA ARG A 287 -26.33 13.08 -0.14
C ARG A 287 -26.69 12.46 -1.50
N VAL A 288 -26.25 13.08 -2.58
CA VAL A 288 -26.38 12.51 -3.93
C VAL A 288 -25.53 11.24 -4.00
N PRO A 289 -26.13 10.06 -4.31
CA PRO A 289 -25.39 8.81 -4.35
C PRO A 289 -24.59 8.69 -5.66
N LEU A 290 -23.32 8.32 -5.52
CA LEU A 290 -22.43 7.91 -6.60
C LEU A 290 -22.00 6.47 -6.37
N THR A 291 -22.36 5.58 -7.31
CA THR A 291 -21.93 4.19 -7.26
C THR A 291 -20.49 4.09 -7.75
N CYS A 292 -19.63 3.46 -6.97
CA CYS A 292 -18.27 3.10 -7.33
C CYS A 292 -18.18 1.59 -7.50
N VAL A 293 -17.42 1.15 -8.50
CA VAL A 293 -17.17 -0.26 -8.80
C VAL A 293 -15.67 -0.47 -8.89
N GLN A 294 -15.20 -1.57 -8.32
CA GLN A 294 -13.81 -1.99 -8.45
C GLN A 294 -13.66 -2.89 -9.68
N GLU A 295 -12.87 -2.45 -10.65
CA GLU A 295 -12.51 -3.22 -11.83
C GLU A 295 -11.00 -3.50 -11.79
N ASN A 296 -10.61 -4.78 -11.71
CA ASN A 296 -9.21 -5.20 -11.69
C ASN A 296 -8.36 -4.49 -10.61
N GLY A 297 -8.92 -4.26 -9.41
CA GLY A 297 -8.27 -3.58 -8.29
C GLY A 297 -8.30 -2.05 -8.35
N ILE A 298 -8.97 -1.47 -9.35
CA ILE A 298 -9.08 -0.02 -9.56
C ILE A 298 -10.51 0.41 -9.26
N TRP A 299 -10.69 1.31 -8.29
CA TRP A 299 -11.99 1.92 -8.04
C TRP A 299 -12.31 2.98 -9.08
N LYS A 300 -13.50 2.85 -9.69
CA LYS A 300 -14.03 3.74 -10.72
C LYS A 300 -15.46 4.15 -10.37
N VAL A 301 -15.91 5.31 -10.83
CA VAL A 301 -17.30 5.78 -10.63
C VAL A 301 -18.19 5.29 -11.76
N GLU A 302 -19.33 4.67 -11.48
CA GLU A 302 -20.24 4.17 -12.50
C GLU A 302 -20.80 5.31 -13.36
N TYR A 303 -20.60 5.22 -14.68
CA TYR A 303 -21.02 6.24 -15.63
C TYR A 303 -22.51 6.58 -15.55
N GLN A 304 -23.39 5.58 -15.40
CA GLN A 304 -24.85 5.82 -15.38
C GLN A 304 -25.29 6.65 -14.16
N THR A 305 -24.62 6.46 -13.03
CA THR A 305 -24.93 7.21 -11.80
C THR A 305 -24.36 8.63 -11.90
N PHE A 306 -23.16 8.77 -12.48
CA PHE A 306 -22.58 10.07 -12.80
C PHE A 306 -23.41 10.85 -13.84
N GLU A 307 -23.87 10.20 -14.91
CA GLU A 307 -24.66 10.81 -15.98
C GLU A 307 -25.96 11.44 -15.43
N LYS A 308 -26.66 10.72 -14.55
CA LYS A 308 -27.86 11.22 -13.85
C LYS A 308 -27.61 12.41 -12.92
N LEU A 309 -26.35 12.65 -12.55
CA LEU A 309 -25.95 13.78 -11.74
C LEU A 309 -25.75 15.03 -12.61
N VAL A 310 -25.21 14.87 -13.83
CA VAL A 310 -24.79 15.99 -14.68
C VAL A 310 -25.75 16.34 -15.83
N ILE A 311 -26.53 15.39 -16.35
CA ILE A 311 -27.46 15.61 -17.49
C ILE A 311 -28.92 15.76 -17.00
N ARG A 312 -29.15 16.54 -15.94
CA ARG A 312 -30.52 16.77 -15.44
C ARG A 312 -31.23 17.91 -16.18
#